data_AF-A0A5B6TH66-F1
#
_entry.id   AF-A0A5B6TH66-F1
#
_cell.length_a   1.000
_cell.length_b   1.000
_cell.length_c   1.000
_cell.angle_alpha   90.00
_cell.angle_beta   90.00
_cell.angle_gamma   90.00
#
_symmetry.space_group_name_H-M   'P 1'
#
loop_
_entity.id
_entity.type
_entity.pdbx_description
1 polymer ?
#
loop_
_entity_poly.entity_id
_entity_poly.type
_entity_poly.pdbx_seq_one_letter_code
_entity_poly.pdbx_strand_id
1 'polypeptide(L)'
;MLSIPLNTLKLTGIFLFSWVLGAGVLVAIFSIAYIKFLLSLPLKYSRNFFLAGLIFISGTLGMEMLGGWIVENYGREGITYSIVFTIEETLEITGIILLINTLLQYTQEHLQSLSFTFDKKTPETERAKTETAVLEPAL
;
A
#
# COMPACT_ATOMS: atom_id res chain seq x y z
N MET A 1 4.45 -7.47 20.44
CA MET A 1 3.67 -8.71 20.19
C MET A 1 2.53 -8.75 21.21
N LEU A 2 1.36 -8.23 20.84
CA LEU A 2 0.17 -8.25 21.70
C LEU A 2 -0.61 -9.54 21.42
N SER A 3 -0.32 -10.58 22.19
CA SER A 3 -1.09 -11.83 22.19
C SER A 3 -2.30 -11.68 23.12
N ILE A 4 -3.37 -11.10 22.59
CA ILE A 4 -4.70 -11.23 23.21
C ILE A 4 -5.21 -12.63 22.85
N PRO A 5 -5.68 -13.44 23.82
CA PRO A 5 -6.12 -14.81 23.53
C PRO A 5 -7.48 -14.74 22.83
N LEU A 6 -7.47 -14.83 21.50
CA LEU A 6 -8.68 -15.02 20.67
C LEU A 6 -9.35 -16.40 20.86
N ASN A 7 -9.05 -17.12 21.94
CA ASN A 7 -9.51 -18.49 22.15
C ASN A 7 -10.96 -18.59 22.66
N THR A 8 -11.67 -17.47 22.86
CA THR A 8 -13.10 -17.44 23.21
C THR A 8 -14.02 -17.21 22.03
N LEU A 9 -13.47 -16.93 20.84
CA LEU A 9 -14.21 -16.95 19.59
C LEU A 9 -13.77 -18.19 18.83
N LYS A 10 -14.62 -19.24 18.80
CA LYS A 10 -14.51 -20.29 17.79
C LYS A 10 -14.78 -19.66 16.42
N LEU A 11 -13.81 -18.92 15.87
CA LEU A 11 -13.81 -18.48 14.49
C LEU A 11 -13.24 -19.64 13.66
N THR A 12 -14.03 -20.70 13.54
CA THR A 12 -13.79 -21.79 12.59
C THR A 12 -14.30 -21.38 11.21
N GLY A 13 -13.49 -21.57 10.17
CA GLY A 13 -13.84 -21.31 8.77
C GLY A 13 -13.52 -19.88 8.27
N ILE A 14 -14.29 -19.44 7.27
CA ILE A 14 -14.24 -18.21 6.43
C ILE A 14 -13.78 -16.88 7.09
N PHE A 15 -13.74 -16.78 8.41
CA PHE A 15 -13.37 -15.60 9.19
C PHE A 15 -12.22 -15.83 10.18
N LEU A 16 -11.30 -16.76 9.89
CA LEU A 16 -10.16 -17.06 10.77
C LEU A 16 -9.28 -15.82 11.06
N PHE A 17 -9.37 -14.82 10.18
CA PHE A 17 -8.64 -13.58 10.27
C PHE A 17 -9.56 -12.44 10.74
N SER A 18 -9.68 -12.25 12.05
CA SER A 18 -10.45 -11.14 12.65
C SER A 18 -10.02 -9.75 12.14
N TRP A 19 -8.82 -9.63 11.55
CA TRP A 19 -8.35 -8.40 10.93
C TRP A 19 -9.08 -8.04 9.64
N VAL A 20 -9.70 -9.01 8.93
CA VAL A 20 -10.47 -8.77 7.69
C VAL A 20 -11.63 -7.82 7.93
N LEU A 21 -12.30 -7.89 9.09
CA LEU A 21 -13.34 -6.93 9.45
C LEU A 21 -12.77 -5.53 9.65
N GLY A 22 -11.63 -5.41 10.35
CA GLY A 22 -10.97 -4.12 10.57
C GLY A 22 -10.43 -3.50 9.27
N ALA A 23 -9.73 -4.31 8.47
CA ALA A 23 -9.25 -3.92 7.16
C ALA A 23 -10.40 -3.60 6.21
N GLY A 24 -11.48 -4.39 6.21
CA GLY A 24 -12.67 -4.15 5.41
C GLY A 24 -13.33 -2.81 5.72
N VAL A 25 -13.44 -2.43 7.00
CA VAL A 25 -13.94 -1.10 7.39
C VAL A 25 -12.99 0.01 6.92
N LEU A 26 -11.68 -0.15 7.12
CA LEU A 26 -10.70 0.84 6.65
C LEU A 26 -10.72 1.00 5.12
N VAL A 27 -10.80 -0.11 4.39
CA VAL A 27 -10.93 -0.14 2.92
C VAL A 27 -12.24 0.52 2.51
N ALA A 28 -13.36 0.25 3.17
CA ALA A 28 -14.64 0.89 2.86
C ALA A 28 -14.58 2.41 3.07
N ILE A 29 -14.01 2.88 4.19
CA ILE A 29 -13.81 4.31 4.46
C ILE A 29 -12.91 4.93 3.39
N PHE A 30 -11.79 4.27 3.06
CA PHE A 30 -10.87 4.71 2.02
C PHE A 30 -11.55 4.78 0.65
N SER A 31 -12.29 3.74 0.24
CA SER A 31 -13.04 3.70 -1.00
C SER A 31 -14.05 4.83 -1.07
N ILE A 32 -14.81 5.10 0.00
CA ILE A 32 -15.77 6.21 0.04
C ILE A 32 -15.06 7.56 -0.07
N ALA A 33 -13.94 7.76 0.64
CA ALA A 33 -13.17 9.00 0.59
C ALA A 33 -12.63 9.27 -0.82
N TYR A 34 -12.20 8.23 -1.54
CA TYR A 34 -11.59 8.33 -2.87
C TYR A 34 -12.57 8.08 -4.03
N ILE A 35 -13.86 7.80 -3.77
CA ILE A 35 -14.81 7.47 -4.84
C ILE A 35 -15.01 8.63 -5.81
N LYS A 36 -15.02 9.86 -5.31
CA LYS A 36 -15.15 11.07 -6.15
C LYS A 36 -13.94 11.23 -7.07
N PHE A 37 -12.74 10.96 -6.55
CA PHE A 37 -11.52 10.95 -7.35
C PHE A 37 -11.63 9.87 -8.43
N LEU A 38 -12.00 8.64 -8.06
CA LEU A 38 -12.15 7.50 -8.96
C LEU A 38 -13.12 7.75 -10.12
N LEU A 39 -14.26 8.38 -9.81
CA LEU A 39 -15.28 8.74 -10.79
C LEU A 39 -14.87 9.94 -11.66
N SER A 40 -13.91 10.76 -11.21
CA SER A 40 -13.38 11.89 -11.98
C SER A 40 -12.28 11.51 -12.96
N LEU A 41 -11.71 10.30 -12.86
CA LEU A 41 -10.71 9.83 -13.82
C LEU A 41 -11.31 9.67 -15.22
N PRO A 42 -10.53 9.92 -16.29
CA PRO A 42 -10.91 9.56 -17.65
C PRO A 42 -11.22 8.06 -17.75
N LEU A 43 -12.21 7.70 -18.58
CA LEU A 43 -12.77 6.34 -18.67
C LEU A 43 -11.72 5.23 -18.86
N LYS A 44 -10.63 5.53 -19.59
CA LYS A 44 -9.47 4.63 -19.77
C LYS A 44 -8.87 4.20 -18.43
N TYR A 45 -8.63 5.16 -17.53
CA TYR A 45 -7.98 4.93 -16.24
C TYR A 45 -8.93 4.33 -15.22
N SER A 46 -10.19 4.78 -15.18
CA SER A 46 -11.18 4.21 -14.26
C SER A 46 -11.38 2.72 -14.50
N ARG A 47 -11.46 2.27 -15.77
CA ARG A 47 -11.60 0.84 -16.09
C ARG A 47 -10.41 0.01 -15.59
N ASN A 48 -9.20 0.49 -15.80
CA ASN A 48 -8.00 -0.22 -15.34
C ASN A 48 -7.90 -0.22 -13.81
N PHE A 49 -8.31 0.86 -13.16
CA PHE A 49 -8.38 0.93 -11.70
C PHE A 49 -9.38 -0.11 -11.15
N PHE A 50 -10.59 -0.18 -11.70
CA PHE A 50 -11.60 -1.16 -11.29
C PHE A 50 -11.12 -2.59 -11.51
N LEU A 51 -10.46 -2.86 -12.65
CA LEU A 51 -9.90 -4.18 -12.93
C LEU A 51 -8.79 -4.56 -11.93
N ALA A 52 -7.88 -3.62 -11.64
CA ALA A 52 -6.83 -3.80 -10.65
C ALA A 52 -7.40 -4.11 -9.26
N GLY A 53 -8.42 -3.36 -8.84
CA GLY A 53 -9.13 -3.59 -7.58
C GLY A 53 -9.84 -4.94 -7.53
N LEU A 54 -10.49 -5.36 -8.63
CA LEU A 54 -11.16 -6.66 -8.71
C LEU A 54 -10.17 -7.82 -8.56
N ILE A 55 -9.02 -7.74 -9.26
CA ILE A 55 -7.96 -8.74 -9.17
C ILE A 55 -7.41 -8.82 -7.74
N PHE A 56 -7.11 -7.66 -7.13
CA PHE A 56 -6.64 -7.59 -5.75
C PHE A 56 -7.63 -8.21 -4.75
N ILE A 57 -8.91 -7.79 -4.81
CA ILE A 57 -9.96 -8.30 -3.92
C ILE A 57 -10.20 -9.80 -4.14
N SER A 58 -10.09 -10.30 -5.38
CA SER A 58 -10.21 -11.75 -5.64
C SER A 58 -9.09 -12.56 -4.98
N GLY A 59 -7.88 -12.00 -4.87
CA GLY A 59 -6.78 -12.58 -4.08
C GLY A 59 -7.11 -12.53 -2.59
N THR A 60 -7.11 -11.32 -2.02
CA THR A 60 -7.30 -11.10 -0.58
C THR A 60 -8.56 -11.73 -0.01
N LEU A 61 -9.71 -11.64 -0.68
CA LEU A 61 -10.98 -12.13 -0.11
C LEU A 61 -11.35 -13.50 -0.66
N GLY A 62 -11.23 -13.68 -1.97
CA GLY A 62 -11.65 -14.93 -2.64
C GLY A 62 -10.73 -16.10 -2.32
N MET A 63 -9.42 -15.91 -2.49
CA MET A 63 -8.44 -16.96 -2.26
C MET A 63 -8.18 -17.21 -0.78
N GLU A 64 -8.26 -16.20 0.07
CA GLU A 64 -8.16 -16.37 1.53
C GLU A 64 -9.30 -17.28 2.06
N MET A 65 -10.54 -17.11 1.57
CA MET A 65 -11.65 -18.01 1.91
C MET A 65 -11.40 -19.45 1.45
N LEU A 66 -10.87 -19.63 0.24
CA LEU A 66 -10.53 -20.94 -0.30
C LEU A 66 -9.38 -21.60 0.48
N GLY A 67 -8.34 -20.83 0.80
CA GLY A 67 -7.21 -21.25 1.62
C GLY A 67 -7.64 -21.65 3.03
N GLY A 68 -8.55 -20.88 3.65
CA GLY A 68 -9.14 -21.21 4.94
C GLY A 68 -9.87 -22.56 4.93
N TRP A 69 -10.69 -22.81 3.90
CA TRP A 69 -11.38 -24.09 3.72
C TRP A 69 -10.39 -25.26 3.53
N ILE A 70 -9.30 -25.05 2.78
CA ILE A 70 -8.26 -26.08 2.58
C ILE A 70 -7.55 -26.40 3.90
N VAL A 71 -7.18 -25.38 4.67
CA VAL A 71 -6.49 -25.56 5.96
C VAL A 71 -7.37 -26.32 6.95
N GLU A 72 -8.68 -26.04 6.98
CA GLU A 72 -9.63 -26.73 7.85
C GLU A 72 -9.78 -28.23 7.52
N ASN A 73 -9.75 -28.59 6.23
CA ASN A 73 -10.00 -29.97 5.79
C ASN A 73 -8.72 -30.81 5.59
N TYR A 74 -7.62 -30.18 5.20
CA TYR A 74 -6.39 -30.86 4.76
C TYR A 74 -5.14 -30.42 5.54
N GLY A 75 -5.26 -29.44 6.44
CA GLY A 75 -4.13 -28.86 7.15
C GLY A 75 -3.31 -27.89 6.31
N ARG A 76 -2.37 -27.20 6.96
CA ARG A 76 -1.54 -26.14 6.34
C ARG A 76 -0.28 -26.66 5.64
N GLU A 77 0.16 -27.89 5.93
CA GLU A 77 1.45 -28.41 5.46
C GLU A 77 1.38 -29.07 4.07
N GLY A 78 0.20 -29.14 3.46
CA GLY A 78 0.01 -29.76 2.14
C GLY A 78 0.41 -28.86 0.98
N ILE A 79 0.93 -29.47 -0.10
CA ILE A 79 1.26 -28.77 -1.35
C ILE A 79 0.07 -27.99 -1.94
N THR A 80 -1.16 -28.47 -1.73
CA THR A 80 -2.40 -27.82 -2.15
C THR A 80 -2.54 -26.42 -1.54
N TYR A 81 -2.25 -26.27 -0.24
CA TYR A 81 -2.31 -24.98 0.43
C TYR A 81 -1.24 -24.03 -0.14
N SER A 82 -0.01 -24.51 -0.33
CA SER A 82 1.07 -23.70 -0.90
C SER A 82 0.76 -23.18 -2.32
N ILE A 83 0.09 -23.98 -3.14
CA ILE A 83 -0.35 -23.55 -4.48
C ILE A 83 -1.41 -22.46 -4.38
N VAL A 84 -2.44 -22.66 -3.55
CA VAL A 84 -3.52 -21.67 -3.36
C VAL A 84 -2.99 -20.37 -2.79
N PHE A 85 -2.12 -20.43 -1.80
CA PHE A 85 -1.44 -19.28 -1.23
C PHE A 85 -0.55 -18.56 -2.27
N THR A 86 0.16 -19.30 -3.12
CA THR A 86 0.96 -18.67 -4.20
C THR A 86 0.07 -17.93 -5.20
N ILE A 87 -1.10 -18.50 -5.53
CA ILE A 87 -2.05 -17.85 -6.44
C ILE A 87 -2.66 -16.61 -5.78
N GLU A 88 -3.03 -16.69 -4.50
CA GLU A 88 -3.48 -15.55 -3.68
C GLU A 88 -2.50 -14.39 -3.76
N GLU A 89 -1.24 -14.61 -3.38
CA GLU A 89 -0.15 -13.63 -3.41
C GLU A 89 0.07 -13.08 -4.83
N THR A 90 0.02 -13.95 -5.85
CA THR A 90 0.19 -13.53 -7.25
C THR A 90 -0.92 -12.59 -7.70
N LEU A 91 -2.17 -12.87 -7.33
CA LEU A 91 -3.31 -12.02 -7.66
C LEU A 91 -3.19 -10.67 -6.95
N GLU A 92 -2.84 -10.64 -5.68
CA GLU A 92 -2.65 -9.40 -4.93
C GLU A 92 -1.57 -8.51 -5.57
N ILE A 93 -0.39 -9.08 -5.81
CA ILE A 93 0.74 -8.34 -6.41
C ILE A 93 0.38 -7.87 -7.82
N THR A 94 -0.30 -8.70 -8.61
CA THR A 94 -0.75 -8.31 -9.96
C THR A 94 -1.73 -7.14 -9.91
N GLY A 95 -2.69 -7.17 -8.98
CA GLY A 95 -3.61 -6.06 -8.75
C GLY A 95 -2.87 -4.77 -8.39
N ILE A 96 -1.89 -4.84 -7.50
CA ILE A 96 -1.05 -3.69 -7.11
C ILE A 96 -0.25 -3.14 -8.30
N ILE A 97 0.38 -4.00 -9.09
CA ILE A 97 1.15 -3.58 -10.28
C ILE A 97 0.26 -2.86 -11.28
N LEU A 98 -0.93 -3.39 -11.56
CA LEU A 98 -1.89 -2.77 -12.47
C LEU A 98 -2.38 -1.41 -11.95
N LEU A 99 -2.61 -1.30 -10.64
CA LEU A 99 -2.99 -0.06 -9.99
C LEU A 99 -1.90 1.01 -10.13
N ILE A 100 -0.66 0.67 -9.77
CA ILE A 100 0.50 1.59 -9.86
C ILE A 100 0.71 2.03 -11.31
N ASN A 101 0.70 1.09 -12.26
CA ASN A 101 0.86 1.38 -13.68
C ASN A 101 -0.22 2.35 -14.19
N THR A 102 -1.47 2.13 -13.79
CA THR A 102 -2.60 3.01 -14.15
C THR A 102 -2.41 4.43 -13.61
N LEU A 103 -1.98 4.56 -12.36
CA LEU A 103 -1.74 5.86 -11.72
C LEU A 103 -0.52 6.59 -12.31
N LEU A 104 0.54 5.86 -12.65
CA LEU A 104 1.72 6.42 -13.31
C LEU A 104 1.38 6.98 -14.70
N GLN A 105 0.64 6.22 -15.51
CA GLN A 105 0.19 6.69 -16.82
C GLN A 105 -0.72 7.92 -16.71
N TYR A 106 -1.66 7.90 -15.76
CA TYR A 106 -2.52 9.06 -15.51
C TYR A 106 -1.70 10.30 -15.14
N THR A 107 -0.73 10.15 -14.22
CA THR A 107 0.15 11.23 -13.77
C THR A 107 1.02 11.75 -14.92
N GLN A 108 1.60 10.86 -15.73
CA GLN A 108 2.44 11.24 -16.87
C GLN A 108 1.67 12.06 -17.92
N GLU A 109 0.41 11.72 -18.18
CA GLU A 109 -0.40 12.45 -19.16
C GLU A 109 -0.92 13.80 -18.62
N HIS A 110 -1.05 13.96 -17.29
CA HIS A 110 -1.68 15.13 -16.69
C HIS A 110 -0.71 16.07 -15.94
N LEU A 111 0.51 15.64 -15.60
CA LEU A 111 1.57 16.50 -15.05
C LEU A 111 2.54 16.90 -16.17
N GLN A 112 2.62 18.21 -16.44
CA GLN A 112 3.46 18.76 -17.52
C GLN A 112 4.98 18.72 -17.23
N SER A 113 5.41 18.96 -15.98
CA SER A 113 6.81 18.81 -15.57
C SER A 113 6.95 18.68 -14.05
N LEU A 114 7.87 17.83 -13.60
CA LEU A 114 8.32 17.77 -12.22
C LEU A 114 9.72 18.38 -12.16
N SER A 115 9.86 19.56 -11.56
CA SER A 115 11.16 20.20 -11.31
C SER A 115 11.49 20.10 -9.82
N PHE A 116 12.66 19.52 -9.50
CA PHE A 116 13.19 19.49 -8.15
C PHE A 116 14.29 20.55 -8.02
N THR A 117 14.07 21.58 -7.21
CA THR A 117 15.11 22.56 -6.87
C THR A 117 15.67 22.25 -5.49
N PHE A 118 16.95 21.86 -5.44
CA PHE A 118 17.67 21.74 -4.18
C PHE A 118 18.27 23.10 -3.82
N ASP A 119 17.70 23.74 -2.81
CA ASP A 119 18.28 24.96 -2.28
C ASP A 119 19.46 24.61 -1.36
N LYS A 120 20.67 24.97 -1.78
CA LYS A 120 21.86 24.84 -0.95
C LYS A 120 21.85 26.00 0.03
N LYS A 121 21.41 25.75 1.27
CA LYS A 121 21.59 26.69 2.37
C LYS A 121 23.09 26.90 2.60
N THR A 122 23.63 27.99 2.04
CA THR A 122 25.02 28.38 2.25
C THR A 122 25.14 28.87 3.69
N PRO A 123 26.06 28.33 4.50
CA PRO A 123 26.18 28.76 5.88
C PRO A 123 26.72 30.19 5.92
N GLU A 124 25.87 31.15 6.31
CA GLU A 124 26.23 32.57 6.51
C GLU A 124 27.23 32.81 7.66
N THR A 125 27.72 31.76 8.34
CA THR A 125 28.37 31.91 9.66
C THR A 125 29.91 31.96 9.63
N GLU A 126 30.57 31.77 8.48
CA GLU A 126 32.05 31.80 8.43
C GLU A 126 32.65 33.16 8.04
N ARG A 127 31.94 34.03 7.31
CA ARG A 127 32.49 35.36 6.96
C ARG A 127 32.56 36.32 8.15
N ALA A 128 31.60 36.24 9.07
CA ALA A 128 31.56 37.12 10.23
C ALA A 128 32.66 36.83 11.26
N LYS A 129 33.20 35.59 11.32
CA LYS A 129 34.28 35.22 12.26
C LYS A 129 35.68 35.59 11.74
N THR A 130 35.90 35.57 10.42
CA THR A 130 37.20 35.93 9.86
C THR A 130 37.46 37.45 9.91
N GLU A 131 36.43 38.29 9.77
CA GLU A 131 36.60 39.75 9.92
C GLU A 131 36.82 40.19 11.37
N THR A 132 36.24 39.51 12.38
CA THR A 132 36.53 39.83 13.79
C THR A 132 37.89 39.29 14.26
N ALA A 133 38.37 38.18 13.70
CA ALA A 133 39.67 37.59 14.06
C ALA A 133 40.88 38.35 13.49
N VAL A 134 40.70 39.15 12.44
CA VAL A 134 41.79 39.95 11.82
C VAL A 134 41.97 41.31 12.52
N LEU A 135 41.00 41.76 13.33
CA LEU A 135 41.00 43.07 13.98
C LEU A 135 41.48 43.07 15.45
N GLU A 136 41.85 41.93 16.04
CA GLU A 136 42.61 41.90 17.30
C GLU A 136 44.11 41.75 17.03
N PRO A 137 44.90 42.85 17.05
CA PRO A 137 46.34 42.75 17.12
C PRO A 137 46.75 42.29 18.52
N ALA A 138 47.64 41.29 18.57
CA ALA A 138 48.31 40.82 19.78
C ALA A 138 48.94 41.99 20.55
N LEU A 139 48.47 42.20 21.78
CA LEU A 139 49.18 42.94 22.84
C LEU A 139 50.33 42.08 23.38
#